data_AF-A0A1W9RTT1-F1
#
_entry.id   AF-A0A1W9RTT1-F1
#
_cell.length_a   1.000
_cell.length_b   1.000
_cell.length_c   1.000
_cell.angle_alpha   90.00
_cell.angle_beta   90.00
_cell.angle_gamma   90.00
#
_symmetry.space_group_name_H-M   'P 1'
#
loop_
_entity.id
_entity.type
_entity.pdbx_description
1 polymer ?
#
loop_
_entity_poly.entity_id
_entity_poly.type
_entity_poly.pdbx_seq_one_letter_code
_entity_poly.pdbx_strand_id
1 'polypeptide(L)'
;MESQRTIKKVVSLEGKGLHTGKEVKLELLPAPLNSGIFFVRKDINPEVMIKADAYSVLPSEKFPRRTSVGRDGFINNSSSFFYHKNLLYFKI
;
A
#
# COMPACT_ATOMS: atom_id res chain seq x y z
N MET A 1 -22.81 -18.27 -6.76
CA MET A 1 -22.52 -16.89 -6.32
C MET A 1 -21.17 -16.93 -5.65
N GLU A 2 -20.19 -16.18 -6.15
CA GLU A 2 -18.84 -16.18 -5.55
C GLU A 2 -18.85 -15.42 -4.23
N SER A 3 -18.20 -15.97 -3.20
CA SER A 3 -18.05 -15.31 -1.90
C SER A 3 -16.81 -14.43 -1.89
N GLN A 4 -16.87 -13.29 -1.18
CA GLN A 4 -15.68 -12.47 -0.93
C GLN A 4 -14.62 -13.32 -0.20
N ARG A 5 -13.35 -13.06 -0.53
CA ARG A 5 -12.21 -13.78 0.03
C ARG A 5 -11.30 -12.83 0.76
N THR A 6 -10.72 -13.32 1.85
CA THR A 6 -9.67 -12.70 2.64
C THR A 6 -8.58 -13.74 2.93
N ILE A 7 -7.41 -13.31 3.36
CA ILE A 7 -6.38 -14.22 3.86
C ILE A 7 -6.75 -14.74 5.25
N LYS A 8 -6.37 -15.98 5.58
CA LYS A 8 -6.72 -16.60 6.87
C LYS A 8 -5.87 -16.10 8.04
N LYS A 9 -4.61 -15.74 7.79
CA LYS A 9 -3.63 -15.31 8.78
C LYS A 9 -2.74 -14.24 8.18
N VAL A 10 -2.05 -13.50 9.04
CA VAL A 10 -1.06 -12.50 8.64
C VAL A 10 0.08 -13.19 7.88
N VAL A 11 0.51 -12.58 6.77
CA VAL A 11 1.69 -13.01 5.99
C VAL A 11 2.67 -11.86 5.96
N SER A 12 3.95 -12.12 6.23
CA SER A 12 5.01 -11.10 6.22
C SER A 12 6.06 -11.43 5.16
N LEU A 13 6.52 -10.39 4.46
CA LEU A 13 7.52 -10.48 3.40
C LEU A 13 8.54 -9.35 3.57
N GLU A 14 9.80 -9.62 3.29
CA GLU A 14 10.88 -8.63 3.31
C GLU A 14 11.65 -8.66 2.00
N GLY A 15 12.15 -7.51 1.56
CA GLY A 15 12.96 -7.41 0.35
C GLY A 15 13.27 -5.97 -0.06
N LYS A 16 13.86 -5.82 -1.25
CA LYS A 16 14.22 -4.50 -1.80
C LYS A 16 13.21 -4.00 -2.82
N GLY A 17 12.79 -2.74 -2.68
CA GLY A 17 11.89 -2.09 -3.64
C GLY A 17 12.56 -1.88 -4.99
N LEU A 18 11.95 -2.38 -6.08
CA LEU A 18 12.54 -2.39 -7.43
C LEU A 18 13.08 -1.02 -7.90
N HIS A 19 12.31 0.05 -7.70
CA HIS A 19 12.67 1.38 -8.18
C HIS A 19 13.46 2.23 -7.18
N THR A 20 13.55 1.80 -5.92
CA THR A 20 14.19 2.58 -4.84
C THR A 20 15.46 1.92 -4.32
N GLY A 21 15.61 0.61 -4.52
CA GLY A 21 16.69 -0.22 -3.97
C GLY A 21 16.66 -0.38 -2.44
N LYS A 22 15.60 0.12 -1.77
CA LYS A 22 15.52 0.19 -0.31
C LYS A 22 14.84 -1.03 0.28
N GLU A 23 15.34 -1.46 1.44
CA GLU A 23 14.71 -2.51 2.24
C GLU A 23 13.29 -2.09 2.66
N VAL A 24 12.36 -3.01 2.47
CA VAL A 24 10.95 -2.87 2.80
C VAL A 24 10.46 -4.15 3.47
N LYS A 25 9.57 -3.98 4.45
CA LYS A 25 8.78 -5.05 5.05
C LYS A 25 7.33 -4.86 4.65
N LEU A 26 6.67 -5.92 4.22
CA LEU A 26 5.28 -5.97 3.79
C LEU A 26 4.50 -6.94 4.68
N GLU A 27 3.30 -6.56 5.11
CA GLU A 27 2.41 -7.44 5.86
C GLU A 27 1.03 -7.50 5.19
N LEU A 28 0.55 -8.69 4.83
CA LEU A 28 -0.81 -8.91 4.38
C LEU A 28 -1.64 -9.30 5.60
N LEU A 29 -2.79 -8.66 5.81
CA LEU A 29 -3.67 -8.90 6.95
C LEU A 29 -5.10 -9.27 6.52
N PRO A 30 -5.81 -10.09 7.31
CA PRO A 30 -7.22 -10.36 7.07
C PRO A 30 -8.08 -9.08 7.12
N ALA A 31 -9.08 -9.01 6.26
CA ALA A 31 -10.06 -7.92 6.18
C ALA A 31 -11.49 -8.40 6.51
N PRO A 32 -12.29 -7.57 7.20
CA PRO A 32 -13.73 -7.74 7.23
C PRO A 32 -14.36 -7.65 5.84
N LEU A 33 -15.54 -8.24 5.72
CA LEU A 33 -16.39 -8.17 4.53
C LEU A 33 -16.56 -6.70 4.06
N ASN A 34 -16.61 -6.49 2.75
CA ASN A 34 -16.82 -5.21 2.08
C ASN A 34 -15.79 -4.12 2.38
N SER A 35 -14.66 -4.44 3.03
CA SER A 35 -13.58 -3.47 3.23
C SER A 35 -12.95 -3.04 1.90
N GLY A 36 -12.79 -3.98 0.97
CA GLY A 36 -11.90 -3.80 -0.19
C GLY A 36 -10.43 -3.79 0.22
N ILE A 37 -9.56 -3.32 -0.67
CA ILE A 37 -8.12 -3.31 -0.45
C ILE A 37 -7.66 -1.95 0.09
N PHE A 38 -6.92 -1.97 1.19
CA PHE A 38 -6.28 -0.81 1.77
C PHE A 38 -4.79 -1.02 1.90
N PHE A 39 -4.05 0.06 1.66
CA PHE A 39 -2.63 0.19 1.91
C PHE A 39 -2.41 1.10 3.11
N VAL A 40 -1.55 0.70 4.04
CA VAL A 40 -1.24 1.49 5.25
C VAL A 40 0.25 1.80 5.29
N ARG A 41 0.60 3.05 5.57
CA ARG A 41 1.97 3.53 5.82
C ARG A 41 2.17 3.70 7.32
N LYS A 42 2.88 2.74 7.92
CA LYS A 42 3.21 2.74 9.36
C LYS A 42 4.46 3.54 9.73
N ASP A 43 5.23 3.93 8.74
CA ASP A 43 6.45 4.72 8.90
C ASP A 43 6.18 6.22 9.11
N ILE A 44 4.92 6.63 8.97
CA ILE A 44 4.45 8.00 9.13
C ILE A 44 3.56 8.06 10.37
N ASN A 45 3.68 9.11 11.18
CA ASN A 45 2.81 9.38 12.34
C ASN A 45 2.02 10.68 12.12
N PRO A 46 0.67 10.64 12.10
CA PRO A 46 -0.18 9.46 12.25
C PRO A 46 -0.07 8.51 11.05
N GLU A 47 -0.34 7.21 11.27
CA GLU A 47 -0.35 6.21 10.20
C GLU A 47 -1.33 6.62 9.10
N VAL A 48 -0.92 6.47 7.84
CA VAL A 48 -1.75 6.88 6.69
C VAL A 48 -2.34 5.65 6.02
N MET A 49 -3.67 5.61 5.95
CA MET A 49 -4.41 4.56 5.22
C MET A 49 -4.92 5.10 3.89
N ILE A 50 -4.66 4.37 2.81
CA ILE A 50 -5.02 4.70 1.44
C ILE A 50 -5.82 3.54 0.84
N LYS A 51 -7.02 3.82 0.33
CA LYS A 51 -7.84 2.81 -0.31
C LYS A 51 -7.31 2.54 -1.71
N ALA A 52 -7.30 1.28 -2.13
CA ALA A 52 -6.97 0.90 -3.50
C ALA A 52 -8.18 1.15 -4.41
N ASP A 53 -8.41 2.42 -4.76
CA ASP A 53 -9.46 2.83 -5.67
C ASP A 53 -8.91 3.72 -6.79
N ALA A 54 -9.72 3.94 -7.83
CA ALA A 54 -9.34 4.75 -8.99
C ALA A 54 -9.09 6.22 -8.63
N TYR A 55 -9.74 6.73 -7.58
CA TYR A 55 -9.61 8.11 -7.13
C TYR A 55 -8.31 8.36 -6.36
N SER A 56 -7.70 7.31 -5.82
CA SER A 56 -6.45 7.39 -5.08
C SER A 56 -5.21 7.31 -5.99
N VAL A 57 -5.38 7.07 -7.30
CA VAL A 57 -4.27 6.96 -8.26
C VAL A 57 -3.59 8.32 -8.46
N LEU A 58 -2.27 8.35 -8.31
CA LEU A 58 -1.46 9.55 -8.50
C LEU A 58 -1.11 9.77 -9.99
N PRO A 59 -0.89 11.04 -10.41
CA PRO A 59 -0.53 11.36 -11.79
C PRO A 59 0.73 10.61 -12.25
N SER A 60 0.64 10.01 -13.43
CA SER A 60 1.70 9.16 -13.98
C SER A 60 2.95 9.94 -14.39
N GLU A 61 2.80 11.23 -14.66
CA GLU A 61 3.88 12.16 -15.03
C GLU A 61 4.89 12.30 -13.88
N LYS A 62 4.41 12.30 -12.63
CA LYS A 62 5.26 12.35 -11.43
C LYS A 62 5.89 11.00 -11.09
N PHE A 63 5.30 9.89 -11.56
CA PHE A 63 5.68 8.52 -11.22
C PHE A 63 5.72 7.61 -12.44
N PRO A 64 6.65 7.83 -13.38
CA PRO A 64 6.71 7.02 -14.59
C PRO A 64 7.08 5.57 -14.27
N ARG A 65 6.51 4.63 -15.06
CA ARG A 65 6.80 3.18 -15.05
C ARG A 65 6.17 2.38 -13.89
N ARG A 66 5.21 2.94 -13.16
CA ARG A 66 4.44 2.23 -12.13
C ARG A 66 3.12 2.93 -11.80
N THR A 67 2.11 2.18 -11.37
CA THR A 67 0.92 2.76 -10.75
C THR A 67 1.23 3.11 -9.30
N SER A 68 0.94 4.34 -8.91
CA SER A 68 1.13 4.81 -7.53
C SER A 68 -0.21 5.28 -7.01
N VAL A 69 -0.53 5.01 -5.75
CA VAL A 69 -1.67 5.65 -5.08
C VAL A 69 -1.18 6.53 -3.94
N GLY A 70 -1.99 7.50 -3.56
CA GLY A 70 -1.73 8.40 -2.46
C GLY A 70 -3.01 9.00 -1.91
N ARG A 71 -2.85 9.86 -0.91
CA ARG A 71 -3.93 10.70 -0.35
C ARG A 71 -3.41 12.14 -0.28
N ASP A 72 -4.29 13.09 -0.60
CA ASP A 72 -3.96 14.52 -0.62
C ASP A 72 -3.31 14.96 0.71
N GLY A 73 -2.24 15.76 0.61
CA GLY A 73 -1.44 16.24 1.75
C GLY A 73 -0.19 15.43 2.07
N PHE A 74 -0.07 14.17 1.62
CA PHE A 74 1.11 13.32 1.87
C PHE A 74 2.01 13.11 0.63
N ILE A 75 1.80 13.93 -0.40
CA ILE A 75 2.43 13.81 -1.74
C ILE A 75 3.90 14.30 -1.78
N ASN A 76 4.40 14.92 -0.69
CA ASN A 76 5.75 15.52 -0.65
C ASN A 76 6.89 14.51 -0.53
N ASN A 77 6.59 13.27 -0.13
CA ASN A 77 7.50 12.15 -0.32
C ASN A 77 6.88 11.26 -1.37
N SER A 78 7.45 11.26 -2.56
CA SER A 78 7.01 10.60 -3.78
C SER A 78 6.77 9.09 -3.57
N SER A 79 5.73 8.69 -2.88
CA SER A 79 5.49 7.30 -2.50
C SER A 79 4.77 6.57 -3.61
N SER A 80 5.54 5.95 -4.47
CA SER A 80 5.03 4.75 -5.13
C SER A 80 5.00 3.61 -4.11
N PHE A 81 4.36 2.51 -4.45
CA PHE A 81 3.98 1.49 -3.48
C PHE A 81 5.09 0.73 -2.75
N PHE A 82 6.35 1.16 -2.87
CA PHE A 82 7.51 0.57 -2.20
C PHE A 82 8.45 1.68 -1.69
N TYR A 83 7.93 2.58 -0.86
CA TYR A 83 8.72 3.67 -0.28
C TYR A 83 8.96 3.44 1.20
N HIS A 84 10.24 3.16 1.49
CA HIS A 84 10.96 3.39 2.74
C HIS A 84 10.38 2.79 4.02
N LYS A 85 11.15 1.83 4.56
CA LYS A 85 11.05 1.32 5.94
C LYS A 85 9.62 1.13 6.44
N ASN A 86 9.18 -0.12 6.35
CA ASN A 86 8.27 -0.77 7.30
C ASN A 86 6.76 -0.68 7.06
N LEU A 87 6.24 -1.86 6.73
CA LEU A 87 4.88 -2.37 6.83
C LEU A 87 3.84 -1.62 5.99
N LEU A 88 3.76 -2.01 4.72
CA LEU A 88 2.53 -1.89 3.96
C LEU A 88 1.54 -2.96 4.43
N TYR A 89 0.36 -2.55 4.87
CA TYR A 89 -0.74 -3.47 5.12
C TYR A 89 -1.49 -3.69 3.83
N PHE A 90 -1.85 -4.93 3.51
CA PHE A 90 -2.96 -5.20 2.59
C PHE A 90 -4.07 -5.84 3.40
N LYS A 91 -5.21 -5.16 3.52
CA LYS A 91 -6.45 -5.86 3.84
C LYS A 91 -6.97 -6.45 2.53
N ILE A 92 -7.11 -7.77 2.43
CA ILE A 92 -7.82 -8.45 1.33
C ILE A 92 -9.13 -8.96 1.91
#